data_AF-D4GQB8-F1
#
_entry.id   AF-D4GQB8-F1
#
_cell.length_a   1.000
_cell.length_b   1.000
_cell.length_c   1.000
_cell.angle_alpha   90.00
_cell.angle_beta   90.00
_cell.angle_gamma   90.00
#
_symmetry.space_group_name_H-M   'P 1'
#
loop_
_entity.id
_entity.type
_entity.pdbx_description
1 polymer ?
#
loop_
_entity_poly.entity_id
_entity_poly.type
_entity_poly.pdbx_seq_one_letter_code
_entity_poly.pdbx_strand_id
1 'polypeptide(L)'
;MTTILLAVDTDVERAKKQAKTITSLPLQKEDTHISVLHVFRTDDDRADAKNLKSVKAALGDLEAAGFAVKVEQLSGDAVQSILEMSERIDADIISLAGRKRSPAGKALFGSVSQEVLLKSERPVLIETTD
;
A
#
# COMPACT_ATOMS: atom_id res chain seq x y z
N MET A 1 -7.80 -12.86 12.81
CA MET A 1 -6.92 -12.66 11.64
C MET A 1 -7.12 -11.23 11.18
N THR A 2 -6.02 -10.51 10.96
CA THR A 2 -5.98 -9.11 10.54
C THR A 2 -5.53 -9.03 9.09
N THR A 3 -6.29 -8.36 8.23
CA THR A 3 -5.96 -8.14 6.81
C THR A 3 -5.53 -6.69 6.59
N ILE A 4 -4.31 -6.50 6.11
CA ILE A 4 -3.78 -5.17 5.76
C ILE A 4 -3.64 -5.05 4.25
N LEU A 5 -4.28 -4.03 3.66
CA LEU A 5 -4.04 -3.64 2.28
C LEU A 5 -2.91 -2.61 2.22
N LEU A 6 -1.73 -2.99 1.73
CA LEU A 6 -0.60 -2.08 1.50
C LEU A 6 -0.60 -1.63 0.04
N ALA A 7 -1.04 -0.41 -0.23
CA ALA A 7 -1.00 0.16 -1.57
C ALA A 7 0.37 0.79 -1.85
N VAL A 8 0.98 0.40 -2.98
CA VAL A 8 2.35 0.75 -3.34
C VAL A 8 2.40 1.42 -4.70
N ASP A 9 3.08 2.55 -4.78
CA ASP A 9 3.40 3.17 -6.08
C ASP A 9 4.75 2.67 -6.64
N THR A 10 5.28 3.32 -7.66
CA THR A 10 6.52 2.88 -8.32
C THR A 10 7.79 3.30 -7.56
N ASP A 11 7.67 4.01 -6.44
CA ASP A 11 8.80 4.49 -5.65
C ASP A 11 9.28 3.42 -4.66
N VAL A 12 10.50 2.94 -4.89
CA VAL A 12 11.08 1.83 -4.14
C VAL A 12 11.32 2.20 -2.67
N GLU A 13 11.78 3.42 -2.40
CA GLU A 13 12.11 3.82 -1.04
C GLU A 13 10.84 4.07 -0.22
N ARG A 14 9.77 4.55 -0.85
CA ARG A 14 8.45 4.62 -0.19
C ARG A 14 7.91 3.26 0.18
N ALA A 15 7.99 2.31 -0.75
CA ALA A 15 7.54 0.94 -0.54
C ALA A 15 8.26 0.28 0.65
N LYS A 16 9.58 0.42 0.73
CA LYS A 16 10.39 -0.06 1.86
C LYS A 16 10.01 0.62 3.17
N LYS A 17 9.81 1.94 3.17
CA LYS A 17 9.39 2.67 4.38
C LYS A 17 8.03 2.17 4.90
N GLN A 18 7.03 2.02 4.02
CA GLN A 18 5.74 1.44 4.42
C GLN A 18 5.88 0.01 4.97
N ALA A 19 6.64 -0.85 4.29
CA ALA A 19 6.90 -2.21 4.76
C ALA A 19 7.55 -2.21 6.15
N LYS A 20 8.58 -1.37 6.36
CA LYS A 20 9.24 -1.20 7.65
C LYS A 20 8.29 -0.73 8.75
N THR A 21 7.38 0.19 8.43
CA THR A 21 6.36 0.63 9.38
C THR A 21 5.49 -0.54 9.82
N ILE A 22 4.99 -1.36 8.88
CA ILE A 22 4.21 -2.55 9.22
C ILE A 22 5.03 -3.55 10.04
N THR A 23 6.29 -3.81 9.69
CA THR A 23 7.11 -4.78 10.42
C THR A 23 7.44 -4.34 11.84
N SER A 24 7.44 -3.02 12.11
CA SER A 24 7.64 -2.46 13.44
C SER A 24 6.41 -2.51 14.35
N LEU A 25 5.22 -2.71 13.80
CA LEU A 25 3.99 -2.81 14.60
C LEU A 25 3.96 -4.14 15.37
N PRO A 26 3.37 -4.17 16.58
CA PRO A 26 3.26 -5.37 17.42
C PRO A 26 2.15 -6.31 16.90
N LEU A 27 2.25 -6.73 15.64
CA LEU A 27 1.33 -7.63 14.95
C LEU A 27 1.76 -9.09 15.11
N GLN A 28 0.80 -9.97 15.39
CA GLN A 28 0.98 -11.42 15.36
C GLN A 28 1.10 -11.87 13.90
N LYS A 29 2.25 -12.42 13.51
CA LYS A 29 2.58 -12.68 12.09
C LYS A 29 1.69 -13.76 11.49
N GLU A 30 1.41 -14.79 12.29
CA GLU A 30 0.62 -15.97 11.94
C GLU A 30 -0.85 -15.62 11.68
N ASP A 31 -1.32 -14.56 12.35
CA ASP A 31 -2.70 -14.07 12.24
C ASP A 31 -2.81 -12.79 11.41
N THR A 32 -1.75 -12.35 10.73
CA THR A 32 -1.77 -11.15 9.88
C THR A 32 -1.49 -11.49 8.42
N HIS A 33 -2.45 -11.17 7.54
CA HIS A 33 -2.28 -11.25 6.10
C HIS A 33 -2.04 -9.87 5.50
N ILE A 34 -1.07 -9.74 4.60
CA ILE A 34 -0.78 -8.48 3.92
C ILE A 34 -1.03 -8.65 2.42
N SER A 35 -1.90 -7.81 1.89
CA SER A 35 -2.14 -7.69 0.46
C SER A 35 -1.40 -6.47 -0.09
N VAL A 36 -0.37 -6.70 -0.90
CA VAL A 36 0.44 -5.67 -1.56
C VAL A 36 -0.20 -5.34 -2.89
N LEU A 37 -0.87 -4.20 -2.97
CA LEU A 37 -1.58 -3.75 -4.17
C LEU A 37 -0.75 -2.73 -4.95
N HIS A 38 -0.61 -2.97 -6.25
CA HIS A 38 -0.25 -1.92 -7.21
C HIS A 38 -1.40 -1.62 -8.17
N VAL A 39 -1.62 -0.34 -8.48
CA VAL A 39 -2.62 0.10 -9.46
C VAL A 39 -1.92 0.69 -10.68
N PHE A 40 -2.06 0.05 -11.84
CA PHE A 40 -1.56 0.55 -13.11
C PHE A 40 -2.50 1.64 -13.66
N ARG A 41 -1.93 2.72 -14.21
CA ARG A 41 -2.73 3.84 -14.73
C ARG A 41 -3.43 3.54 -16.06
N THR A 42 -3.01 2.49 -16.74
CA THR A 42 -3.52 2.04 -18.03
C THR A 42 -3.66 0.54 -18.01
N ASP A 43 -4.68 0.03 -18.68
CA ASP A 43 -4.86 -1.38 -18.90
C ASP A 43 -3.75 -1.87 -19.84
N ASP A 44 -2.68 -2.40 -19.26
CA ASP A 44 -1.65 -3.16 -19.96
C ASP A 44 -1.68 -4.59 -19.43
N ASP A 45 -2.26 -5.51 -20.20
CA ASP A 45 -2.39 -6.93 -19.84
C ASP A 45 -1.03 -7.62 -19.66
N ARG A 46 0.07 -6.99 -20.10
CA ARG A 46 1.44 -7.50 -19.87
C ARG A 46 2.05 -6.97 -18.58
N ALA A 47 1.39 -6.05 -17.88
CA ALA A 47 1.89 -5.52 -16.64
C ALA A 47 1.74 -6.54 -15.51
N ASP A 48 2.85 -6.83 -14.83
CA ASP A 48 2.89 -7.71 -13.67
C ASP A 48 3.46 -6.92 -12.48
N ALA A 49 2.63 -6.67 -11.48
CA ALA A 49 3.03 -5.96 -10.28
C ALA A 49 4.19 -6.65 -9.55
N LYS A 50 4.26 -7.99 -9.61
CA LYS A 50 5.37 -8.75 -9.00
C LYS A 50 6.71 -8.41 -9.62
N ASN A 51 6.76 -7.86 -10.83
CA ASN A 51 7.98 -7.46 -11.50
C ASN A 51 8.45 -6.03 -11.16
N LEU A 52 7.60 -5.21 -10.53
CA LEU A 52 7.94 -3.86 -10.12
C LEU A 52 8.96 -3.87 -8.98
N LYS A 53 9.99 -3.02 -9.08
CA LYS A 53 11.04 -2.91 -8.07
C LYS A 53 10.49 -2.52 -6.70
N SER A 54 9.47 -1.66 -6.64
CA SER A 54 8.84 -1.23 -5.40
C SER A 54 8.08 -2.36 -4.73
N VAL A 55 7.28 -3.11 -5.49
CA VAL A 55 6.55 -4.30 -5.01
C VAL A 55 7.54 -5.37 -4.54
N LYS A 56 8.59 -5.67 -5.32
CA LYS A 56 9.64 -6.63 -4.91
C LYS A 56 10.32 -6.22 -3.61
N ALA A 57 10.60 -4.94 -3.42
CA ALA A 57 11.23 -4.44 -2.21
C ALA A 57 10.31 -4.60 -0.99
N ALA A 58 9.05 -4.16 -1.08
CA ALA A 58 8.10 -4.34 0.01
C ALA A 58 7.84 -5.82 0.31
N LEU A 59 7.65 -6.65 -0.73
CA LEU A 59 7.45 -8.08 -0.60
C LEU A 59 8.63 -8.74 0.14
N GLY A 60 9.86 -8.47 -0.28
CA GLY A 60 11.06 -9.02 0.35
C GLY A 60 11.18 -8.63 1.83
N ASP A 61 10.93 -7.37 2.17
CA ASP A 61 10.99 -6.89 3.56
C ASP A 61 9.91 -7.52 4.45
N LEU A 62 8.68 -7.69 3.92
CA LEU A 62 7.55 -8.27 4.65
C LEU A 62 7.68 -9.78 4.83
N GLU A 63 8.07 -10.50 3.78
CA GLU A 63 8.30 -11.96 3.83
C GLU A 63 9.49 -12.29 4.75
N ALA A 64 10.58 -11.52 4.69
CA ALA A 64 11.73 -11.69 5.59
C ALA A 64 11.35 -11.46 7.07
N ALA A 65 10.31 -10.66 7.32
CA ALA A 65 9.76 -10.44 8.66
C ALA A 65 8.71 -11.50 9.09
N GLY A 66 8.45 -12.51 8.25
CA GLY A 66 7.59 -13.65 8.58
C GLY A 66 6.11 -13.47 8.30
N PHE A 67 5.69 -12.43 7.59
CA PHE A 67 4.28 -12.23 7.24
C PHE A 67 3.84 -13.10 6.06
N ALA A 68 2.57 -13.50 6.05
CA ALA A 68 1.92 -14.05 4.86
C ALA A 68 1.54 -12.90 3.90
N VAL A 69 2.17 -12.84 2.73
CA VAL A 69 2.00 -11.74 1.78
C VAL A 69 1.42 -12.23 0.46
N LYS A 70 0.45 -11.48 -0.08
CA LYS A 70 -0.09 -11.68 -1.43
C LYS A 70 0.14 -10.41 -2.24
N VAL A 71 0.51 -10.56 -3.51
CA VAL A 71 0.58 -9.43 -4.45
C VAL A 71 -0.71 -9.38 -5.24
N GLU A 72 -1.36 -8.23 -5.21
CA GLU A 72 -2.54 -7.90 -5.99
C GLU A 72 -2.19 -6.82 -7.01
N GLN A 73 -2.92 -6.81 -8.12
CA GLN A 73 -2.83 -5.75 -9.12
C GLN A 73 -4.20 -5.39 -9.66
N LEU A 74 -4.38 -4.11 -9.92
CA LEU A 74 -5.54 -3.56 -10.63
C LEU A 74 -5.04 -2.54 -11.65
N SER A 75 -5.93 -2.14 -12.55
CA SER A 75 -5.69 -1.08 -13.51
C SER A 75 -6.85 -0.09 -13.45
N GLY A 76 -6.56 1.19 -13.68
CA GLY A 76 -7.55 2.27 -13.68
C GLY A 76 -7.23 3.37 -12.66
N ASP A 77 -8.29 3.95 -12.08
CA ASP A 77 -8.15 4.99 -11.06
C ASP A 77 -7.62 4.40 -9.75
N ALA A 78 -6.57 5.02 -9.20
CA ALA A 78 -5.90 4.52 -8.01
C ALA A 78 -6.79 4.58 -6.76
N VAL A 79 -7.58 5.65 -6.60
CA VAL A 79 -8.43 5.83 -5.42
C VAL A 79 -9.53 4.78 -5.42
N GLN A 80 -10.25 4.66 -6.54
CA GLN A 80 -11.31 3.66 -6.71
C GLN A 80 -10.75 2.24 -6.52
N SER A 81 -9.64 1.91 -7.18
CA SER A 81 -9.05 0.57 -7.10
C SER A 81 -8.61 0.19 -5.68
N ILE A 82 -8.06 1.14 -4.91
CA ILE A 82 -7.68 0.91 -3.51
C ILE A 82 -8.92 0.65 -2.65
N LEU A 83 -9.97 1.45 -2.80
CA LEU A 83 -11.21 1.29 -2.03
C LEU A 83 -11.90 -0.04 -2.38
N GLU A 84 -12.08 -0.33 -3.67
CA GLU A 84 -12.67 -1.58 -4.14
C GLU A 84 -11.88 -2.81 -3.67
N MET A 85 -10.55 -2.76 -3.72
CA MET A 85 -9.74 -3.87 -3.23
C MET A 85 -9.89 -4.02 -1.70
N SER A 86 -9.95 -2.92 -0.96
CA SER A 86 -10.11 -2.96 0.50
C SER A 86 -11.45 -3.59 0.90
N GLU A 87 -12.52 -3.30 0.17
CA GLU A 87 -13.82 -3.95 0.35
C GLU A 87 -13.76 -5.44 -0.06
N ARG A 88 -13.17 -5.73 -1.22
CA ARG A 88 -13.10 -7.09 -1.79
C ARG A 88 -12.40 -8.08 -0.86
N ILE A 89 -11.34 -7.65 -0.17
CA ILE A 89 -10.58 -8.50 0.76
C ILE A 89 -11.01 -8.31 2.22
N ASP A 90 -12.04 -7.51 2.48
CA ASP A 90 -12.48 -7.13 3.82
C ASP A 90 -11.32 -6.63 4.69
N ALA A 91 -10.52 -5.69 4.16
CA ALA A 91 -9.33 -5.19 4.84
C ALA A 91 -9.68 -4.49 6.16
N ASP A 92 -8.95 -4.80 7.22
CA ASP A 92 -9.05 -4.11 8.50
C ASP A 92 -8.32 -2.76 8.47
N ILE A 93 -7.26 -2.65 7.67
CA ILE A 93 -6.43 -1.45 7.56
C ILE A 93 -6.01 -1.25 6.10
N ILE A 94 -6.08 0.01 5.63
CA ILE A 94 -5.42 0.45 4.40
C ILE A 94 -4.13 1.19 4.77
N SER A 95 -2.98 0.69 4.32
CA SER A 95 -1.67 1.33 4.46
C SER A 95 -1.30 2.06 3.17
N LEU A 96 -1.06 3.37 3.27
CA LEU A 96 -0.68 4.23 2.15
C LEU A 96 0.62 4.97 2.47
N ALA A 97 1.41 5.24 1.43
CA ALA A 97 2.49 6.21 1.54
C ALA A 97 1.96 7.62 1.32
N GLY A 98 2.35 8.53 2.19
CA GLY A 98 2.29 9.96 1.91
C GLY A 98 3.39 10.35 0.91
N ARG A 99 3.17 11.45 0.19
CA ARG A 99 4.20 12.11 -0.61
C ARG A 99 4.58 13.40 0.09
N LYS A 100 5.84 13.56 0.50
CA LYS A 100 6.26 14.82 1.11
C LYS A 100 6.45 15.89 0.03
N ARG A 101 5.66 16.97 0.07
CA ARG A 101 6.08 18.37 -0.18
C ARG A 101 5.14 19.34 0.55
N SER A 102 5.58 20.45 1.19
CA SER A 102 6.90 21.11 1.19
C SER A 102 7.08 22.07 2.41
N PRO A 103 8.17 22.86 2.52
CA PRO A 103 8.38 23.87 3.58
C PRO A 103 7.31 24.96 3.71
N ALA A 104 6.50 25.23 2.66
CA ALA A 104 5.31 26.10 2.66
C ALA A 104 4.31 25.77 1.50
N GLY A 105 4.46 24.62 0.84
CA GLY A 105 3.85 24.27 -0.45
C GLY A 105 3.42 22.80 -0.50
N LYS A 106 2.45 22.53 0.37
CA LYS A 106 1.18 21.82 0.14
C LYS A 106 1.17 20.60 -0.81
N ALA A 107 1.36 19.43 -0.21
CA ALA A 107 0.44 18.31 -0.06
C ALA A 107 1.21 17.27 0.79
N LEU A 108 0.82 17.05 2.05
CA LEU A 108 1.55 16.13 2.96
C LEU A 108 1.38 14.65 2.59
N PHE A 109 0.30 14.34 1.87
CA PHE A 109 -0.18 12.97 1.71
C PHE A 109 -0.37 12.57 0.24
N GLY A 110 -0.11 13.48 -0.73
CA GLY A 110 -0.45 13.23 -2.15
C GLY A 110 -1.97 13.15 -2.38
N SER A 111 -2.42 13.37 -3.63
CA SER A 111 -3.86 13.39 -3.94
C SER A 111 -4.55 12.05 -3.68
N VAL A 112 -3.90 10.94 -4.06
CA VAL A 112 -4.45 9.59 -3.86
C VAL A 112 -4.69 9.31 -2.38
N SER A 113 -3.68 9.49 -1.52
CA SER A 113 -3.84 9.17 -0.09
C SER A 113 -4.79 10.13 0.62
N GLN A 114 -4.88 11.39 0.18
CA GLN A 114 -5.90 12.32 0.66
C GLN A 114 -7.31 11.86 0.31
N GLU A 115 -7.56 11.48 -0.95
CA GLU A 115 -8.88 11.05 -1.39
C GLU A 115 -9.28 9.72 -0.77
N VAL A 116 -8.36 8.76 -0.66
CA VAL A 116 -8.63 7.50 0.05
C VAL A 116 -8.93 7.78 1.52
N LEU A 117 -8.16 8.64 2.19
CA LEU A 117 -8.43 9.00 3.59
C LEU A 117 -9.82 9.64 3.79
N LEU A 118 -10.30 10.43 2.82
CA LEU A 118 -11.62 11.08 2.87
C LEU A 118 -12.77 10.12 2.56
N LYS A 119 -12.54 9.06 1.78
CA LYS A 119 -13.57 8.16 1.25
C LYS A 119 -13.57 6.77 1.89
N SER A 120 -12.50 6.38 2.57
CA SER A 120 -12.34 5.04 3.14
C SER A 120 -13.33 4.79 4.28
N GLU A 121 -14.00 3.64 4.22
CA GLU A 121 -14.77 3.08 5.34
C GLU A 121 -13.89 2.23 6.28
N ARG A 122 -12.61 2.06 5.94
CA ARG A 122 -11.61 1.31 6.73
C ARG A 122 -10.62 2.26 7.42
N PRO A 123 -10.09 1.89 8.60
CA PRO A 123 -8.92 2.55 9.18
C PRO A 123 -7.77 2.74 8.18
N VAL A 124 -7.17 3.92 8.16
CA VAL A 124 -6.07 4.25 7.25
C VAL A 124 -4.79 4.52 8.05
N LEU A 125 -3.74 3.78 7.74
CA LEU A 125 -2.38 4.00 8.22
C LEU A 125 -1.58 4.75 7.14
N ILE A 126 -1.03 5.92 7.51
CA ILE A 126 -0.23 6.74 6.61
C ILE A 126 1.24 6.73 7.06
N GLU A 127 2.13 6.30 6.16
CA GLU A 127 3.57 6.47 6.32
C GLU A 127 4.05 7.69 5.53
N THR A 128 4.50 8.74 6.20
CA THR A 128 5.05 9.93 5.52
C THR A 128 6.52 9.72 5.19
N THR A 129 6.83 9.59 3.91
CA THR A 129 8.19 9.30 3.45
C THR A 129 8.90 10.60 3.03
N ASP A 130 10.09 10.88 3.58
CA ASP A 130 10.94 12.03 3.23
C ASP A 130 11.19 12.27 1.75
#